data_AF-A0A521YQX2-F1
#
_entry.id   AF-A0A521YQX2-F1
#
_cell.length_a   1.000
_cell.length_b   1.000
_cell.length_c   1.000
_cell.angle_alpha   90.00
_cell.angle_beta   90.00
_cell.angle_gamma   90.00
#
_symmetry.space_group_name_H-M   'P 1'
#
loop_
_entity.id
_entity.type
_entity.pdbx_description
1 polymer ?
#
loop_
_entity_poly.entity_id
_entity_poly.type
_entity_poly.pdbx_seq_one_letter_code
_entity_poly.pdbx_strand_id
1 'polypeptide(L)'
;MPAALALVATGASHAALTGAGDLIFTSYNGDEDGLAFVVLKDVAPNTVVYFRDDEWNGSAFNTGESATSWNSGASVIAAGTVVRFSSYDTNVRAASVGTLTGVINTNFGLANSDETVYAYLGSSVNAPTAFLSAIANASFGTPTSSGNTGVLTNTGLTAGLNALALNTAANAGSTSPDFGQYNGVRSGKADFAGYAAEIGNLANWTVGGNGDYATTVPNTTAFTVTPAVPEPASVAMLVAGLGAIGVLARRRAAR
;
A
#
# COMPACT_ATOMS: atom_id res chain seq x y z
N MET A 1 7.56 -53.77 -3.75
CA MET A 1 6.59 -52.75 -4.24
C MET A 1 6.91 -51.45 -3.53
N PRO A 2 7.69 -50.51 -4.11
CA PRO A 2 7.92 -49.23 -3.45
C PRO A 2 6.74 -48.30 -3.75
N ALA A 3 6.13 -47.79 -2.69
CA ALA A 3 5.07 -46.79 -2.75
C ALA A 3 5.69 -45.42 -3.15
N ALA A 4 5.24 -44.87 -4.27
CA ALA A 4 5.59 -43.52 -4.69
C ALA A 4 4.77 -42.52 -3.86
N LEU A 5 5.44 -41.77 -3.00
CA LEU A 5 4.87 -40.63 -2.29
C LEU A 5 4.78 -39.46 -3.29
N ALA A 6 3.60 -39.23 -3.85
CA ALA A 6 3.34 -38.07 -4.69
C ALA A 6 3.25 -36.82 -3.79
N LEU A 7 4.32 -36.02 -3.78
CA LEU A 7 4.32 -34.69 -3.20
C LEU A 7 3.46 -33.78 -4.07
N VAL A 8 2.22 -33.53 -3.66
CA VAL A 8 1.42 -32.44 -4.23
C VAL A 8 2.02 -31.14 -3.70
N ALA A 9 2.90 -30.52 -4.48
CA ALA A 9 3.26 -29.13 -4.28
C ALA A 9 2.01 -28.29 -4.59
N THR A 10 1.21 -27.99 -3.56
CA THR A 10 0.29 -26.85 -3.62
C THR A 10 1.17 -25.61 -3.70
N GLY A 11 1.49 -25.18 -4.92
CA GLY A 11 2.15 -23.91 -5.13
C GLY A 11 1.31 -22.84 -4.47
N ALA A 12 1.77 -22.34 -3.32
CA ALA A 12 1.37 -21.02 -2.89
C ALA A 12 1.78 -20.11 -4.03
N SER A 13 0.80 -19.56 -4.76
CA SER A 13 1.05 -18.39 -5.58
C SER A 13 1.45 -17.29 -4.61
N HIS A 14 2.73 -17.24 -4.24
CA HIS A 14 3.27 -16.16 -3.44
C HIS A 14 3.15 -14.92 -4.31
N ALA A 15 2.15 -14.10 -3.98
CA ALA A 15 1.93 -12.87 -4.72
C ALA A 15 3.22 -12.06 -4.65
N ALA A 16 3.68 -11.63 -5.81
CA ALA A 16 4.69 -10.60 -5.91
C ALA A 16 3.96 -9.27 -6.09
N LEU A 17 4.59 -8.19 -5.64
CA LEU A 17 4.24 -6.86 -6.11
C LEU A 17 4.50 -6.83 -7.62
N THR A 18 3.54 -6.34 -8.40
CA THR A 18 3.55 -6.39 -9.87
C THR A 18 3.29 -5.03 -10.51
N GLY A 19 2.69 -4.10 -9.79
CA GLY A 19 2.48 -2.75 -10.28
C GLY A 19 1.58 -1.90 -9.41
N ALA A 20 0.99 -0.90 -10.05
CA ALA A 20 0.26 0.18 -9.41
C ALA A 20 -0.83 -0.33 -8.46
N GLY A 21 -0.84 0.18 -7.23
CA GLY A 21 -1.82 -0.15 -6.20
C GLY A 21 -1.52 -1.40 -5.37
N ASP A 22 -0.47 -2.17 -5.69
CA ASP A 22 -0.11 -3.35 -4.86
C ASP A 22 0.48 -2.95 -3.49
N LEU A 23 0.97 -1.71 -3.39
CA LEU A 23 1.42 -1.03 -2.17
C LEU A 23 0.93 0.41 -2.29
N ILE A 24 0.32 0.98 -1.24
CA ILE A 24 -0.16 2.37 -1.24
C ILE A 24 0.21 3.06 0.07
N PHE A 25 0.69 4.30 -0.01
CA PHE A 25 0.98 5.11 1.16
C PHE A 25 -0.27 5.36 2.02
N THR A 26 -0.07 5.34 3.33
CA THR A 26 -1.09 5.62 4.37
C THR A 26 -0.66 6.72 5.33
N SER A 27 0.60 7.18 5.24
CA SER A 27 1.06 8.37 5.93
C SER A 27 2.32 8.96 5.28
N TYR A 28 2.42 10.29 5.40
CA TYR A 28 3.58 11.12 5.14
C TYR A 28 3.77 12.05 6.33
N ASN A 29 5.00 12.26 6.78
CA ASN A 29 5.34 13.20 7.83
C ASN A 29 6.71 13.82 7.53
N GLY A 30 6.72 15.05 7.01
CA GLY A 30 7.95 15.79 6.72
C GLY A 30 8.66 16.31 7.99
N ASP A 31 7.95 16.45 9.11
CA ASP A 31 8.57 16.89 10.37
C ASP A 31 9.31 15.76 11.10
N GLU A 32 8.84 14.51 10.95
CA GLU A 32 9.51 13.31 11.49
C GLU A 32 10.53 12.71 10.51
N ASP A 33 10.41 13.05 9.22
CA ASP A 33 10.91 12.23 8.12
C ASP A 33 10.37 10.80 8.25
N GLY A 34 9.04 10.69 8.15
CA GLY A 34 8.28 9.47 8.40
C GLY A 34 7.36 9.10 7.24
N LEU A 35 7.31 7.80 6.92
CA LEU A 35 6.41 7.25 5.91
C LEU A 35 5.70 6.02 6.47
N ALA A 36 4.47 5.78 6.03
CA ALA A 36 3.82 4.48 6.23
C ALA A 36 3.04 4.08 4.99
N PHE A 37 2.97 2.79 4.71
CA PHE A 37 2.21 2.24 3.59
C PHE A 37 1.57 0.91 3.94
N VAL A 38 0.49 0.58 3.26
CA VAL A 38 -0.12 -0.75 3.29
C VAL A 38 0.28 -1.53 2.05
N VAL A 39 0.55 -2.82 2.20
CA VAL A 39 0.66 -3.76 1.08
C VAL A 39 -0.71 -4.36 0.81
N LEU A 40 -1.26 -4.21 -0.39
CA LEU A 40 -2.58 -4.73 -0.77
C LEU A 40 -2.52 -6.10 -1.45
N LYS A 41 -1.30 -6.60 -1.67
CA LYS A 41 -0.98 -7.99 -2.02
C LYS A 41 0.05 -8.54 -1.05
N ASP A 42 0.12 -9.87 -0.95
CA ASP A 42 1.22 -10.50 -0.23
C ASP A 42 2.55 -10.07 -0.86
N VAL A 43 3.57 -9.90 -0.03
CA VAL A 43 4.94 -9.60 -0.45
C VAL A 43 5.78 -10.84 -0.20
N ALA A 44 6.35 -11.39 -1.27
CA ALA A 44 7.27 -12.50 -1.18
C ALA A 44 8.53 -12.17 -0.35
N PRO A 45 9.19 -13.16 0.26
CA PRO A 45 10.48 -12.97 0.93
C PRO A 45 11.51 -12.30 0.03
N ASN A 46 12.35 -11.45 0.63
CA ASN A 46 13.47 -10.74 0.01
C ASN A 46 13.06 -9.86 -1.20
N THR A 47 11.80 -9.42 -1.25
CA THR A 47 11.35 -8.43 -2.23
C THR A 47 12.01 -7.10 -1.91
N VAL A 48 12.55 -6.43 -2.94
CA VAL A 48 13.12 -5.10 -2.83
C VAL A 48 12.20 -4.09 -3.49
N VAL A 49 11.81 -3.06 -2.73
CA VAL A 49 11.08 -1.88 -3.21
C VAL A 49 11.95 -0.66 -3.00
N TYR A 50 12.04 0.20 -4.01
CA TYR A 50 12.74 1.47 -3.90
C TYR A 50 11.76 2.60 -3.58
N PHE A 51 12.20 3.53 -2.74
CA PHE A 51 11.51 4.76 -2.39
C PHE A 51 12.43 5.91 -2.74
N ARG A 52 11.93 6.87 -3.53
CA ARG A 52 12.76 7.94 -4.09
C ARG A 52 11.98 9.24 -4.10
N ASP A 53 12.61 10.29 -3.60
CA ASP A 53 12.08 11.66 -3.55
C ASP A 53 12.41 12.47 -4.82
N ASP A 54 13.52 12.15 -5.51
CA ASP A 54 13.84 12.78 -6.80
C ASP A 54 12.63 12.80 -7.75
N GLU A 55 12.42 13.89 -8.48
CA GLU A 55 11.22 14.06 -9.28
C GLU A 55 11.27 13.27 -10.59
N TRP A 56 10.18 12.53 -10.85
CA TRP A 56 9.99 11.79 -12.10
C TRP A 56 9.59 12.73 -13.23
N ASN A 57 10.31 12.69 -14.36
CA ASN A 57 10.02 13.54 -15.52
C ASN A 57 9.12 12.89 -16.59
N GLY A 58 8.66 11.66 -16.35
CA GLY A 58 7.93 10.85 -17.34
C GLY A 58 8.75 9.74 -17.98
N SER A 59 10.06 9.71 -17.78
CA SER A 59 10.96 8.70 -18.36
C SER A 59 12.15 8.31 -17.47
N ALA A 60 12.62 9.23 -16.64
CA ALA A 60 13.66 9.00 -15.66
C ALA A 60 13.43 9.89 -14.44
N PHE A 61 13.99 9.50 -13.31
CA PHE A 61 14.22 10.40 -12.19
C PHE A 61 15.30 11.41 -12.56
N ASN A 62 15.16 12.63 -12.09
CA ASN A 62 16.26 13.58 -12.10
C ASN A 62 17.30 13.22 -11.02
N THR A 63 18.10 14.20 -10.61
CA THR A 63 19.15 14.04 -9.61
C THR A 63 19.14 15.24 -8.69
N GLY A 64 19.35 15.01 -7.41
CA GLY A 64 19.55 16.08 -6.43
C GLY A 64 19.21 15.64 -5.02
N GLU A 65 18.37 14.61 -4.90
CA GLU A 65 17.80 14.17 -3.64
C GLU A 65 18.28 12.76 -3.30
N SER A 66 17.41 11.86 -2.88
CA SER A 66 17.77 10.64 -2.19
C SER A 66 16.98 9.43 -2.67
N ALA A 67 17.45 8.25 -2.31
CA ALA A 67 16.63 7.07 -2.49
C ALA A 67 17.00 6.03 -1.44
N THR A 68 15.98 5.34 -0.95
CA THR A 68 16.14 4.19 -0.07
C THR A 68 15.63 2.92 -0.75
N SER A 69 16.15 1.78 -0.32
CA SER A 69 15.65 0.46 -0.67
C SER A 69 15.12 -0.22 0.59
N TRP A 70 13.91 -0.75 0.51
CA TRP A 70 13.33 -1.60 1.54
C TRP A 70 13.37 -3.06 1.08
N ASN A 71 13.98 -3.92 1.89
CA ASN A 71 13.93 -5.37 1.73
C ASN A 71 12.89 -5.95 2.69
N SER A 72 11.94 -6.74 2.17
CA SER A 72 10.84 -7.33 2.96
C SER A 72 11.28 -8.36 4.00
N GLY A 73 12.51 -8.86 3.93
CA GLY A 73 13.05 -9.87 4.84
C GLY A 73 12.69 -11.30 4.44
N ALA A 74 13.02 -12.27 5.29
CA ALA A 74 12.97 -13.70 4.93
C ALA A 74 11.57 -14.34 4.94
N SER A 75 10.55 -13.63 5.43
CA SER A 75 9.18 -14.14 5.56
C SER A 75 8.23 -13.44 4.59
N VAL A 76 7.14 -14.12 4.22
CA VAL A 76 6.04 -13.50 3.49
C VAL A 76 5.41 -12.42 4.37
N ILE A 77 5.17 -11.24 3.81
CA ILE A 77 4.35 -10.20 4.45
C ILE A 77 2.96 -10.30 3.85
N ALA A 78 1.96 -10.58 4.69
CA ALA A 78 0.58 -10.74 4.22
C ALA A 78 -0.01 -9.39 3.77
N ALA A 79 -0.87 -9.44 2.76
CA ALA A 79 -1.72 -8.34 2.35
C ALA A 79 -2.49 -7.75 3.55
N GLY A 80 -2.65 -6.44 3.55
CA GLY A 80 -3.19 -5.66 4.65
C GLY A 80 -2.17 -5.22 5.71
N THR A 81 -0.95 -5.74 5.68
CA THR A 81 0.09 -5.29 6.62
C THR A 81 0.47 -3.83 6.34
N VAL A 82 0.53 -3.02 7.40
CA VAL A 82 1.05 -1.65 7.33
C VAL A 82 2.49 -1.64 7.79
N VAL A 83 3.38 -1.19 6.93
CA VAL A 83 4.80 -0.99 7.22
C VAL A 83 5.04 0.49 7.48
N ARG A 84 5.76 0.79 8.56
CA ARG A 84 6.18 2.15 8.91
C ARG A 84 7.68 2.26 8.74
N PHE A 85 8.10 3.34 8.11
CA PHE A 85 9.46 3.86 8.18
C PHE A 85 9.48 5.03 9.15
N SER A 86 10.36 4.96 10.15
CA SER A 86 10.59 6.03 11.12
C SER A 86 12.06 6.43 11.10
N SER A 87 12.34 7.70 11.38
CA SER A 87 13.70 8.25 11.29
C SER A 87 14.30 8.02 9.91
N TYR A 88 13.49 8.27 8.86
CA TYR A 88 13.80 7.96 7.47
C TYR A 88 15.03 8.71 6.96
N ASP A 89 15.42 9.81 7.60
CA ASP A 89 16.54 10.71 7.32
C ASP A 89 17.86 10.31 8.03
N THR A 90 17.78 9.66 9.19
CA THR A 90 18.95 9.34 10.03
C THR A 90 19.76 8.13 9.53
N ASN A 91 21.01 7.97 10.00
CA ASN A 91 21.80 6.77 9.70
C ASN A 91 21.24 5.47 10.32
N VAL A 92 20.30 5.56 11.26
CA VAL A 92 19.65 4.42 11.93
C VAL A 92 18.18 4.38 11.52
N ARG A 93 17.93 4.35 10.20
CA ARG A 93 16.58 4.26 9.65
C ARG A 93 15.91 2.98 10.13
N ALA A 94 14.67 3.08 10.54
CA ALA A 94 13.92 1.94 11.04
C ALA A 94 12.75 1.61 10.12
N ALA A 95 12.54 0.30 9.89
CA ALA A 95 11.32 -0.23 9.30
C ALA A 95 10.65 -1.16 10.32
N SER A 96 9.33 -1.05 10.48
CA SER A 96 8.59 -1.92 11.41
C SER A 96 8.67 -3.40 11.01
N VAL A 97 8.85 -3.68 9.72
CA VAL A 97 9.12 -5.00 9.14
C VAL A 97 10.14 -4.83 8.02
N GLY A 98 11.06 -5.78 7.88
CA GLY A 98 12.10 -5.74 6.86
C GLY A 98 13.27 -4.80 7.24
N THR A 99 14.01 -4.35 6.24
CA THR A 99 15.18 -3.48 6.44
C THR A 99 15.20 -2.37 5.42
N LEU A 100 15.38 -1.13 5.89
CA LEU A 100 15.50 0.07 5.07
C LEU A 100 16.97 0.46 4.96
N THR A 101 17.44 0.76 3.74
CA THR A 101 18.84 1.12 3.47
C THR A 101 18.89 2.29 2.51
N GLY A 102 19.72 3.29 2.78
CA GLY A 102 20.00 4.37 1.83
C GLY A 102 20.82 3.87 0.65
N VAL A 103 20.42 4.22 -0.58
CA VAL A 103 21.06 3.74 -1.82
C VAL A 103 21.46 4.86 -2.78
N ILE A 104 20.90 6.06 -2.65
CA ILE A 104 21.35 7.29 -3.34
C ILE A 104 21.53 8.39 -2.31
N ASN A 105 22.67 9.09 -2.39
CA ASN A 105 23.05 10.23 -1.55
C ASN A 105 23.00 9.95 -0.04
N THR A 106 23.09 11.00 0.79
CA THR A 106 23.18 10.85 2.26
C THR A 106 22.21 11.73 3.05
N ASN A 107 21.58 12.70 2.39
CA ASN A 107 20.47 13.46 2.96
C ASN A 107 19.19 12.79 2.50
N PHE A 108 18.42 12.22 3.42
CA PHE A 108 17.15 11.56 3.11
C PHE A 108 16.00 12.19 3.89
N GLY A 109 16.19 13.43 4.37
CA GLY A 109 15.08 14.20 4.92
C GLY A 109 14.06 14.49 3.82
N LEU A 110 12.80 14.38 4.17
CA LEU A 110 11.66 14.75 3.33
C LEU A 110 11.35 16.21 3.60
N ALA A 111 11.35 17.04 2.55
CA ALA A 111 11.11 18.45 2.73
C ALA A 111 9.66 18.73 3.18
N ASN A 112 9.47 19.80 3.95
CA ASN A 112 8.14 20.29 4.30
C ASN A 112 7.47 21.07 3.15
N SER A 113 8.13 21.20 1.99
CA SER A 113 7.56 21.86 0.82
C SER A 113 7.91 21.13 -0.47
N ASP A 114 6.90 20.92 -1.31
CA ASP A 114 7.01 20.44 -2.69
C ASP A 114 7.78 19.10 -2.82
N GLU A 115 7.44 18.17 -1.94
CA GLU A 115 8.05 16.85 -1.80
C GLU A 115 7.17 15.78 -2.45
N THR A 116 7.80 14.76 -3.05
CA THR A 116 7.12 13.57 -3.57
C THR A 116 7.96 12.32 -3.41
N VAL A 117 7.42 11.31 -2.73
CA VAL A 117 8.03 9.98 -2.68
C VAL A 117 7.34 9.03 -3.64
N TYR A 118 8.10 8.47 -4.59
CA TYR A 118 7.69 7.38 -5.46
C TYR A 118 8.15 6.03 -4.90
N ALA A 119 7.23 5.07 -4.81
CA ALA A 119 7.53 3.66 -4.51
C ALA A 119 7.47 2.82 -5.79
N TYR A 120 8.55 2.08 -6.10
CA TYR A 120 8.64 1.30 -7.33
C TYR A 120 9.51 0.05 -7.18
N LEU A 121 9.24 -0.91 -8.06
CA LEU A 121 10.13 -2.02 -8.37
C LEU A 121 11.08 -1.61 -9.48
N GLY A 122 12.30 -2.11 -9.43
CA GLY A 122 13.29 -1.86 -10.48
C GLY A 122 14.35 -2.94 -10.53
N SER A 123 14.99 -3.07 -11.69
CA SER A 123 16.22 -3.86 -11.82
C SER A 123 17.40 -3.21 -11.08
N SER A 124 17.31 -1.90 -10.85
CA SER A 124 18.14 -1.10 -9.97
C SER A 124 17.36 0.15 -9.53
N VAL A 125 17.92 0.92 -8.60
CA VAL A 125 17.37 2.22 -8.16
C VAL A 125 17.23 3.26 -9.29
N ASN A 126 17.92 3.09 -10.42
CA ASN A 126 17.83 4.01 -11.57
C ASN A 126 17.05 3.42 -12.75
N ALA A 127 16.47 2.23 -12.60
CA ALA A 127 15.74 1.55 -13.68
C ALA A 127 14.41 0.96 -13.17
N PRO A 128 13.39 1.82 -12.95
CA PRO A 128 12.05 1.37 -12.58
C PRO A 128 11.47 0.42 -13.62
N THR A 129 10.91 -0.69 -13.18
CA THR A 129 10.17 -1.66 -14.01
C THR A 129 8.68 -1.61 -13.76
N ALA A 130 8.25 -1.19 -12.56
CA ALA A 130 6.85 -0.98 -12.22
C ALA A 130 6.72 0.00 -11.04
N PHE A 131 5.92 1.05 -11.18
CA PHE A 131 5.57 1.91 -10.05
C PHE A 131 4.42 1.27 -9.26
N LEU A 132 4.48 1.40 -7.94
CA LEU A 132 3.51 0.84 -7.00
C LEU A 132 2.58 1.95 -6.48
N SER A 133 3.15 3.05 -6.02
CA SER A 133 2.40 4.21 -5.53
C SER A 133 3.30 5.45 -5.47
N ALA A 134 2.68 6.63 -5.31
CA ALA A 134 3.37 7.87 -4.99
C ALA A 134 2.59 8.63 -3.91
N ILE A 135 3.29 9.42 -3.09
CA ILE A 135 2.69 10.38 -2.18
C ILE A 135 3.45 11.69 -2.29
N ALA A 136 2.74 12.79 -2.39
CA ALA A 136 3.28 14.13 -2.50
C ALA A 136 2.61 15.05 -1.50
N ASN A 137 3.36 15.99 -0.92
CA ASN A 137 2.76 17.06 -0.14
C ASN A 137 2.29 18.23 -1.02
N ALA A 138 2.63 18.27 -2.31
CA ALA A 138 2.04 19.21 -3.27
C ALA A 138 1.43 18.47 -4.49
N SER A 139 0.88 19.23 -5.44
CA SER A 139 0.20 18.66 -6.61
C SER A 139 1.21 18.08 -7.60
N PHE A 140 1.02 16.84 -8.06
CA PHE A 140 1.82 16.27 -9.16
C PHE A 140 1.76 17.15 -10.42
N GLY A 141 2.88 17.35 -11.09
CA GLY A 141 2.93 18.18 -12.29
C GLY A 141 4.32 18.37 -12.87
N THR A 142 4.37 18.95 -14.06
CA THR A 142 5.63 19.41 -14.65
C THR A 142 6.20 20.56 -13.83
N PRO A 143 7.54 20.66 -13.68
CA PRO A 143 8.17 21.71 -12.90
C PRO A 143 7.62 23.09 -13.28
N THR A 144 7.04 23.79 -12.31
CA THR A 144 6.81 25.23 -12.42
C THR A 144 7.86 25.92 -11.55
N SER A 145 8.01 27.24 -11.70
CA SER A 145 8.93 28.03 -10.87
C SER A 145 8.58 28.08 -9.38
N SER A 146 7.57 27.33 -8.93
CA SER A 146 7.04 27.31 -7.55
C SER A 146 6.63 25.89 -7.12
N GLY A 147 7.57 24.95 -7.19
CA GLY A 147 7.38 23.58 -6.69
C GLY A 147 7.43 22.53 -7.80
N ASN A 148 8.21 21.49 -7.56
CA ASN A 148 8.36 20.34 -8.44
C ASN A 148 8.13 19.08 -7.60
N THR A 149 7.09 18.34 -7.94
CA THR A 149 6.69 17.09 -7.28
C THR A 149 6.75 15.92 -8.27
N GLY A 150 7.31 16.15 -9.47
CA GLY A 150 7.31 15.18 -10.55
C GLY A 150 5.93 14.93 -11.19
N VAL A 151 5.96 14.25 -12.34
CA VAL A 151 4.76 13.86 -13.09
C VAL A 151 4.39 12.39 -12.84
N LEU A 152 3.19 11.99 -13.27
CA LEU A 152 2.76 10.59 -13.24
C LEU A 152 2.86 9.90 -14.62
N THR A 153 3.29 10.62 -15.65
CA THR A 153 3.42 10.08 -17.02
C THR A 153 4.27 8.81 -17.05
N ASN A 154 3.79 7.79 -17.75
CA ASN A 154 4.45 6.47 -17.87
C ASN A 154 4.68 5.70 -16.56
N THR A 155 4.10 6.13 -15.44
CA THR A 155 4.20 5.37 -14.17
C THR A 155 3.12 4.30 -14.07
N GLY A 156 1.99 4.48 -14.76
CA GLY A 156 0.78 3.66 -14.56
C GLY A 156 0.00 4.02 -13.28
N LEU A 157 0.46 5.02 -12.52
CA LEU A 157 -0.23 5.54 -11.35
C LEU A 157 -1.37 6.49 -11.75
N THR A 158 -2.40 6.53 -10.92
CA THR A 158 -3.57 7.40 -11.05
C THR A 158 -3.71 8.25 -9.79
N ALA A 159 -3.73 9.57 -9.98
CA ALA A 159 -3.94 10.53 -8.90
C ALA A 159 -5.31 10.29 -8.21
N GLY A 160 -5.32 10.31 -6.88
CA GLY A 160 -6.53 10.03 -6.09
C GLY A 160 -6.91 8.55 -6.02
N LEU A 161 -6.01 7.63 -6.40
CA LEU A 161 -6.18 6.19 -6.24
C LEU A 161 -4.94 5.54 -5.63
N ASN A 162 -3.82 5.62 -6.33
CA ASN A 162 -2.52 5.08 -5.89
C ASN A 162 -1.38 6.10 -6.03
N ALA A 163 -1.67 7.32 -6.48
CA ALA A 163 -0.83 8.49 -6.29
C ALA A 163 -1.61 9.54 -5.48
N LEU A 164 -1.06 9.97 -4.34
CA LEU A 164 -1.74 10.84 -3.37
C LEU A 164 -1.10 12.22 -3.37
N ALA A 165 -1.87 13.28 -3.60
CA ALA A 165 -1.40 14.67 -3.51
C ALA A 165 -2.08 15.36 -2.33
N LEU A 166 -1.41 15.41 -1.18
CA LEU A 166 -2.02 15.77 0.11
C LEU A 166 -2.58 17.20 0.14
N ASN A 167 -1.97 18.14 -0.58
CA ASN A 167 -2.47 19.51 -0.70
C ASN A 167 -3.86 19.62 -1.38
N THR A 168 -4.30 18.57 -2.08
CA THR A 168 -5.63 18.51 -2.69
C THR A 168 -6.71 18.02 -1.71
N ALA A 169 -6.34 17.62 -0.50
CA ALA A 169 -7.29 17.29 0.55
C ALA A 169 -8.07 18.54 0.98
N ALA A 170 -9.38 18.41 1.18
CA ALA A 170 -10.23 19.54 1.58
C ALA A 170 -9.82 20.17 2.92
N ASN A 171 -9.11 19.41 3.77
CA ASN A 171 -8.61 19.82 5.08
C ASN A 171 -7.10 20.09 5.10
N ALA A 172 -6.42 20.20 3.95
CA ALA A 172 -4.96 20.32 3.91
C ALA A 172 -4.40 21.51 4.71
N GLY A 173 -5.13 22.62 4.75
CA GLY A 173 -4.73 23.82 5.51
C GLY A 173 -3.45 24.52 5.01
N SER A 174 -2.79 23.98 3.98
CA SER A 174 -1.57 24.47 3.33
C SER A 174 -1.52 23.99 1.87
N THR A 175 -0.73 24.68 1.04
CA THR A 175 -0.40 24.22 -0.32
C THR A 175 0.68 23.14 -0.34
N SER A 176 1.40 22.98 0.78
CA SER A 176 2.43 21.98 1.00
C SER A 176 2.33 21.51 2.46
N PRO A 177 1.31 20.71 2.83
CA PRO A 177 1.14 20.15 4.17
C PRO A 177 2.33 19.32 4.66
N ASP A 178 2.70 19.51 5.94
CA ASP A 178 3.83 18.81 6.54
C ASP A 178 3.47 17.37 6.94
N PHE A 179 2.17 17.09 7.10
CA PHE A 179 1.68 15.81 7.58
C PHE A 179 0.42 15.34 6.85
N GLY A 180 0.34 14.04 6.60
CA GLY A 180 -0.86 13.37 6.13
C GLY A 180 -0.97 11.96 6.70
N GLN A 181 -2.18 11.56 7.09
CA GLN A 181 -2.46 10.21 7.54
C GLN A 181 -3.86 9.73 7.15
N TYR A 182 -3.92 8.51 6.63
CA TYR A 182 -5.17 7.81 6.36
C TYR A 182 -5.90 7.43 7.65
N ASN A 183 -7.14 7.91 7.78
CA ASN A 183 -8.03 7.69 8.93
C ASN A 183 -9.36 7.02 8.53
N GLY A 184 -9.47 6.52 7.29
CA GLY A 184 -10.65 5.80 6.82
C GLY A 184 -10.72 4.35 7.32
N VAL A 185 -11.66 3.59 6.74
CA VAL A 185 -11.92 2.20 7.11
C VAL A 185 -10.74 1.27 6.79
N ARG A 186 -10.39 0.41 7.75
CA ARG A 186 -9.35 -0.63 7.61
C ARG A 186 -9.89 -2.06 7.77
N SER A 187 -11.20 -2.20 7.84
CA SER A 187 -11.88 -3.49 7.92
C SER A 187 -13.17 -3.47 7.10
N GLY A 188 -13.73 -4.64 6.81
CA GLY A 188 -15.07 -4.75 6.22
C GLY A 188 -15.15 -4.74 4.69
N LYS A 189 -14.05 -4.57 3.94
CA LYS A 189 -14.06 -4.73 2.48
C LYS A 189 -14.00 -6.22 2.10
N ALA A 190 -14.50 -6.55 0.91
CA ALA A 190 -14.50 -7.94 0.41
C ALA A 190 -13.10 -8.42 0.00
N ASP A 191 -12.24 -7.51 -0.46
CA ASP A 191 -10.86 -7.76 -0.83
C ASP A 191 -9.98 -6.54 -0.52
N PHE A 192 -8.66 -6.71 -0.62
CA PHE A 192 -7.71 -5.63 -0.33
C PHE A 192 -7.69 -4.55 -1.41
N ALA A 193 -7.95 -4.91 -2.68
CA ALA A 193 -8.04 -3.94 -3.77
C ALA A 193 -9.15 -2.91 -3.53
N GLY A 194 -10.25 -3.31 -2.86
CA GLY A 194 -11.32 -2.42 -2.42
C GLY A 194 -10.92 -1.32 -1.45
N TYR A 195 -9.73 -1.38 -0.85
CA TYR A 195 -9.18 -0.27 -0.04
C TYR A 195 -8.47 0.80 -0.86
N ALA A 196 -8.00 0.52 -2.07
CA ALA A 196 -7.28 1.50 -2.88
C ALA A 196 -8.13 2.76 -3.13
N ALA A 197 -9.42 2.60 -3.44
CA ALA A 197 -10.34 3.73 -3.61
C ALA A 197 -10.59 4.52 -2.31
N GLU A 198 -10.58 3.83 -1.17
CA GLU A 198 -10.75 4.50 0.13
C GLU A 198 -9.51 5.30 0.52
N ILE A 199 -8.32 4.72 0.31
CA ILE A 199 -7.03 5.37 0.58
C ILE A 199 -6.82 6.52 -0.41
N GLY A 200 -7.16 6.34 -1.68
CA GLY A 200 -7.12 7.39 -2.70
C GLY A 200 -8.05 8.58 -2.43
N ASN A 201 -9.14 8.36 -1.69
CA ASN A 201 -10.06 9.41 -1.31
C ASN A 201 -9.51 10.23 -0.12
N LEU A 202 -8.97 11.42 -0.41
CA LEU A 202 -8.40 12.31 0.60
C LEU A 202 -9.40 12.86 1.63
N ALA A 203 -10.71 12.70 1.42
CA ALA A 203 -11.70 12.95 2.48
C ALA A 203 -11.56 11.99 3.67
N ASN A 204 -10.91 10.83 3.47
CA ASN A 204 -10.59 9.86 4.51
C ASN A 204 -9.24 10.13 5.20
N TRP A 205 -8.62 11.29 4.95
CA TRP A 205 -7.31 11.65 5.51
C TRP A 205 -7.42 12.78 6.53
N THR A 206 -6.60 12.68 7.57
CA THR A 206 -6.23 13.84 8.37
C THR A 206 -4.96 14.43 7.76
N VAL A 207 -5.03 15.67 7.32
CA VAL A 207 -3.89 16.40 6.76
C VAL A 207 -3.59 17.59 7.66
N GLY A 208 -2.34 17.68 8.08
CA GLY A 208 -1.81 18.78 8.87
C GLY A 208 -1.12 19.79 7.97
N GLY A 209 -1.40 21.08 8.18
CA GLY A 209 -0.70 22.17 7.49
C GLY A 209 0.72 22.34 8.03
N ASN A 210 1.15 23.59 8.24
CA ASN A 210 2.53 23.90 8.64
C ASN A 210 2.73 23.81 10.17
N GLY A 211 2.41 22.65 10.76
CA GLY A 211 2.41 22.41 12.20
C GLY A 211 3.75 21.88 12.74
N ASP A 212 3.72 21.28 13.93
CA ASP A 212 4.82 20.43 14.42
C ASP A 212 4.26 19.01 14.63
N TYR A 213 4.68 18.12 13.75
CA TYR A 213 4.28 16.72 13.73
C TYR A 213 5.44 15.76 14.02
N ALA A 214 6.61 16.25 14.47
CA ALA A 214 7.82 15.43 14.65
C ALA A 214 7.66 14.26 15.62
N THR A 215 6.70 14.35 16.56
CA THR A 215 6.37 13.28 17.53
C THR A 215 5.11 12.48 17.17
N THR A 216 4.45 12.81 16.07
CA THR A 216 3.17 12.21 15.67
C THR A 216 3.41 10.85 15.02
N VAL A 217 3.03 9.79 15.73
CA VAL A 217 3.13 8.41 15.24
C VAL A 217 1.92 8.07 14.35
N PRO A 218 2.11 7.62 13.10
CA PRO A 218 1.01 7.22 12.23
C PRO A 218 0.32 5.93 12.71
N ASN A 219 -0.94 5.77 12.32
CA ASN A 219 -1.74 4.57 12.58
C ASN A 219 -1.26 3.41 11.69
N THR A 220 -0.61 2.44 12.35
CA THR A 220 -0.09 1.21 11.73
C THR A 220 -1.04 0.02 11.85
N THR A 221 -2.32 0.25 12.14
CA THR A 221 -3.32 -0.84 12.22
C THR A 221 -3.44 -1.50 10.85
N ALA A 222 -3.30 -2.83 10.83
CA ALA A 222 -3.43 -3.63 9.63
C ALA A 222 -4.84 -3.55 9.04
N PHE A 223 -4.92 -3.65 7.72
CA PHE A 223 -6.17 -3.80 7.01
C PHE A 223 -6.64 -5.25 7.05
N THR A 224 -7.95 -5.46 7.08
CA THR A 224 -8.55 -6.80 7.14
C THR A 224 -9.73 -6.89 6.18
N VAL A 225 -9.86 -8.01 5.49
CA VAL A 225 -11.01 -8.27 4.62
C VAL A 225 -12.04 -9.10 5.36
N THR A 226 -13.31 -8.91 5.02
CA THR A 226 -14.37 -9.81 5.48
C THR A 226 -14.22 -11.11 4.68
N PRO A 227 -13.97 -12.26 5.32
CA PRO A 227 -13.95 -13.53 4.59
C PRO A 227 -15.31 -13.72 3.91
N ALA A 228 -15.29 -14.14 2.65
CA ALA A 228 -16.52 -14.47 1.94
C ALA A 228 -17.32 -15.47 2.79
N VAL A 229 -18.55 -15.09 3.15
CA VAL A 229 -19.47 -16.01 3.82
C VAL A 229 -19.71 -17.15 2.82
N PRO A 230 -19.34 -18.40 3.13
CA PRO A 230 -19.63 -19.50 2.22
C PRO A 230 -21.14 -19.57 2.07
N GLU A 231 -21.66 -19.31 0.87
CA GLU A 231 -23.06 -19.61 0.62
C GLU A 231 -23.24 -21.11 0.83
N PRO A 232 -24.21 -21.56 1.65
CA PRO A 232 -24.53 -22.97 1.69
C PRO A 232 -24.94 -23.35 0.27
N ALA A 233 -24.12 -24.18 -0.38
CA ALA A 233 -24.35 -24.61 -1.75
C ALA A 233 -25.84 -24.94 -1.90
N SER A 234 -26.53 -24.28 -2.82
CA SER A 234 -28.00 -24.29 -2.90
C SER A 234 -28.57 -25.71 -2.94
N VAL A 235 -27.75 -26.68 -3.38
CA VAL A 235 -28.00 -28.13 -3.34
C VAL A 235 -28.15 -28.69 -1.93
N ALA A 236 -27.32 -28.31 -0.95
CA ALA A 236 -27.43 -28.80 0.43
C ALA A 236 -28.71 -28.32 1.12
N MET A 237 -29.10 -27.06 0.89
CA MET A 237 -30.35 -26.49 1.40
C MET A 237 -31.59 -27.06 0.68
N LEU A 238 -31.49 -27.27 -0.63
CA LEU A 238 -32.56 -27.90 -1.43
C LEU A 238 -32.75 -29.38 -1.06
N VAL A 239 -31.68 -30.14 -0.86
CA VAL A 239 -31.72 -31.54 -0.44
C VAL A 239 -32.23 -31.69 1.00
N ALA A 240 -31.82 -30.81 1.91
CA ALA A 240 -32.37 -30.77 3.27
C ALA A 240 -33.87 -30.44 3.27
N GLY A 241 -34.29 -29.46 2.44
CA GLY A 241 -35.68 -29.08 2.26
C GLY A 241 -36.54 -30.22 1.68
N LEU A 242 -36.08 -30.86 0.60
CA LEU A 242 -36.76 -32.01 -0.01
C LEU A 242 -36.79 -33.24 0.90
N GLY A 243 -35.73 -33.48 1.67
CA GLY A 243 -35.67 -34.54 2.67
C GLY A 243 -36.71 -34.35 3.78
N ALA A 244 -36.86 -33.14 4.30
CA ALA A 244 -37.85 -32.82 5.32
C ALA A 244 -39.30 -33.00 4.80
N ILE A 245 -39.57 -32.55 3.57
CA ILE A 245 -40.88 -32.73 2.91
C ILE A 245 -41.17 -34.22 2.67
N GLY A 246 -40.17 -34.99 2.22
CA GLY A 246 -40.30 -36.44 2.00
C GLY A 246 -40.63 -37.22 3.27
N VAL A 247 -40.02 -36.88 4.41
CA VAL A 247 -40.31 -37.51 5.71
C VAL A 247 -41.73 -37.18 6.19
N LEU A 248 -42.18 -35.93 6.00
CA LEU A 248 -43.54 -35.51 6.35
C LEU A 248 -44.60 -36.18 5.48
N ALA A 249 -44.35 -36.34 4.18
CA ALA A 249 -45.23 -37.05 3.27
C ALA A 249 -45.35 -38.54 3.62
N ARG A 250 -44.23 -39.21 3.93
CA ARG A 250 -44.23 -40.62 4.38
C ARG A 250 -45.01 -40.83 5.68
N ARG A 251 -44.92 -39.90 6.63
CA ARG A 251 -45.65 -39.97 7.91
C ARG A 251 -47.16 -39.82 7.76
N ARG A 252 -47.64 -39.13 6.71
CA ARG A 252 -49.08 -38.98 6.43
C ARG A 252 -49.68 -40.17 5.69
N ALA A 253 -48.89 -40.88 4.87
CA ALA A 253 -49.35 -42.07 4.16
C ALA A 253 -49.40 -43.35 5.01
N ALA A 254 -48.77 -43.34 6.20
CA ALA A 254 -48.72 -44.46 7.13
C ALA A 254 -49.78 -44.39 8.26
N ARG A 255 -50.75 -43.46 8.16
CA ARG A 255 -51.94 -43.38 9.01
C ARG A 255 -53.17 -43.68 8.16
#